data_AF-A0A962NMJ1-F1
#
_entry.id   AF-A0A962NMJ1-F1
#
_cell.length_a   1.000
_cell.length_b   1.000
_cell.length_c   1.000
_cell.angle_alpha   90.00
_cell.angle_beta   90.00
_cell.angle_gamma   90.00
#
_symmetry.space_group_name_H-M   'P 1'
#
loop_
_entity.id
_entity.type
_entity.pdbx_description
1 polymer ?
#
loop_
_entity_poly.entity_id
_entity_poly.type
_entity_poly.pdbx_seq_one_letter_code
_entity_poly.pdbx_strand_id
1 'polypeptide(L)'
;NRVPLLETAGIQLFFNGPESFTPDVRYYLGAAPEVKNVFVAAGFNSIGIQSSGGAGLVLSKWIKNGHPPMDVSGMDIRRIHPFQSVKSYVRDRVSESLGLLYAMHWPYRQAETARGVRRSPIYPYTRDLGAVFGEVNGWERPNWYARDGVKPEYEYSYGRQNWFPCADYEAKQLMTNCAFFDQTSFAKYSVEGRDA
;
A
#
# COMPACT_ATOMS: atom_id res chain seq x y z
N ASN A 1 30.47 2.29 -19.23
CA ASN A 1 30.62 3.31 -18.15
C ASN A 1 29.60 4.41 -18.34
N ARG A 2 28.69 4.63 -17.38
CA ARG A 2 27.67 5.71 -17.47
C ARG A 2 28.31 7.11 -17.39
N VAL A 3 29.34 7.26 -16.55
CA VAL A 3 30.14 8.51 -16.43
C VAL A 3 31.64 8.13 -16.30
N PRO A 4 32.41 8.09 -17.40
CA PRO A 4 33.80 7.60 -17.39
C PRO A 4 34.76 8.36 -16.48
N LEU A 5 34.57 9.67 -16.29
CA LEU A 5 35.43 10.51 -15.46
C LEU A 5 35.46 10.12 -13.97
N LEU A 6 34.47 9.35 -13.49
CA LEU A 6 34.44 8.90 -12.09
C LEU A 6 35.46 7.80 -11.78
N GLU A 7 36.11 7.22 -12.79
CA GLU A 7 37.13 6.16 -12.60
C GLU A 7 38.36 6.65 -11.84
N THR A 8 38.75 7.92 -12.03
CA THR A 8 39.98 8.50 -11.45
C THR A 8 39.73 9.56 -10.36
N ALA A 9 38.49 10.01 -10.18
CA ALA A 9 38.16 11.11 -9.27
C ALA A 9 38.29 10.78 -7.77
N GLY A 10 38.16 9.50 -7.40
CA GLY A 10 38.16 9.06 -5.98
C GLY A 10 36.88 9.44 -5.21
N ILE A 11 36.77 9.03 -3.94
CA ILE A 11 35.66 9.36 -3.04
C ILE A 11 36.16 10.33 -1.97
N GLN A 12 35.61 11.55 -1.93
CA GLN A 12 35.96 12.55 -0.92
C GLN A 12 35.30 12.28 0.44
N LEU A 13 34.02 11.92 0.44
CA LEU A 13 33.23 11.65 1.64
C LEU A 13 32.28 10.49 1.38
N PHE A 14 32.26 9.52 2.30
CA PHE A 14 31.28 8.45 2.34
C PHE A 14 30.43 8.60 3.60
N PHE A 15 29.21 9.10 3.44
CA PHE A 15 28.28 9.36 4.53
C PHE A 15 27.05 8.46 4.40
N ASN A 16 26.67 7.82 5.51
CA ASN A 16 25.43 7.07 5.63
C ASN A 16 24.54 7.75 6.67
N GLY A 17 23.50 8.43 6.19
CA GLY A 17 22.59 9.22 7.02
C GLY A 17 21.27 8.49 7.29
N PRO A 18 20.67 8.67 8.47
CA PRO A 18 19.34 8.13 8.74
C PRO A 18 18.26 8.93 8.00
N GLU A 19 17.26 8.22 7.51
CA GLU A 19 16.04 8.80 6.94
C GLU A 19 14.80 8.17 7.56
N SER A 20 13.71 8.92 7.60
CA SER A 20 12.44 8.43 8.14
C SER A 20 11.58 7.83 7.02
N PHE A 21 11.48 6.51 6.98
CA PHE A 21 10.63 5.79 6.04
C PHE A 21 9.37 5.26 6.71
N THR A 22 8.27 5.29 5.96
CA THR A 22 7.02 4.63 6.28
C THR A 22 6.89 3.37 5.42
N PRO A 23 6.05 2.37 5.80
CA PRO A 23 5.91 1.12 5.03
C PRO A 23 5.52 1.33 3.55
N ASP A 24 4.83 2.42 3.23
CA ASP A 24 4.41 2.77 1.87
C ASP A 24 5.24 3.90 1.24
N VAL A 25 6.33 4.34 1.90
CA VAL A 25 7.27 5.37 1.43
C VAL A 25 6.63 6.77 1.32
N ARG A 26 5.38 6.93 1.78
CA ARG A 26 4.65 8.19 1.82
C ARG A 26 4.64 8.74 3.23
N TYR A 27 4.91 10.04 3.39
CA TYR A 27 4.87 10.69 4.69
C TYR A 27 3.46 10.63 5.32
N TYR A 28 3.41 10.83 6.63
CA TYR A 28 2.18 10.93 7.42
C TYR A 28 1.83 12.40 7.62
N LEU A 29 0.60 12.74 7.28
CA LEU A 29 0.06 14.09 7.39
C LEU A 29 -1.36 14.05 7.99
N GLY A 30 -1.68 14.95 8.90
CA GLY A 30 -3.06 15.19 9.34
C GLY A 30 -3.33 15.01 10.82
N ALA A 31 -4.60 15.09 11.20
CA ALA A 31 -5.03 14.99 12.60
C ALA A 31 -4.88 13.57 13.14
N ALA A 32 -4.29 13.46 14.33
CA ALA A 32 -4.16 12.18 15.04
C ALA A 32 -5.54 11.66 15.45
N PRO A 33 -5.92 10.41 15.11
CA PRO A 33 -7.23 9.88 15.46
C PRO A 33 -7.44 9.66 16.96
N GLU A 34 -6.37 9.50 17.74
CA GLU A 34 -6.43 9.19 19.17
C GLU A 34 -6.48 10.43 20.06
N VAL A 35 -6.02 11.59 19.58
CA VAL A 35 -5.87 12.80 20.40
C VAL A 35 -6.39 14.03 19.64
N LYS A 36 -7.42 14.68 20.22
CA LYS A 36 -7.98 15.92 19.67
C LYS A 36 -6.92 17.01 19.59
N ASN A 37 -6.95 17.78 18.51
CA ASN A 37 -6.06 18.92 18.24
C ASN A 37 -4.56 18.58 18.17
N VAL A 38 -4.20 17.30 18.00
CA VAL A 38 -2.84 16.88 17.67
C VAL A 38 -2.75 16.59 16.18
N PHE A 39 -1.75 17.15 15.51
CA PHE A 39 -1.50 16.97 14.08
C PHE A 39 -0.11 16.37 13.87
N VAL A 40 0.00 15.49 12.88
CA VAL A 40 1.24 14.81 12.52
C VAL A 40 1.72 15.29 11.15
N ALA A 41 3.02 15.56 11.07
CA ALA A 41 3.80 15.73 9.85
C ALA A 41 5.12 15.00 10.06
N ALA A 42 5.17 13.72 9.70
CA ALA A 42 6.31 12.83 10.00
C ALA A 42 6.53 11.79 8.90
N GLY A 43 7.63 11.03 8.97
CA GLY A 43 7.92 10.00 7.97
C GLY A 43 8.37 10.57 6.62
N PHE A 44 8.95 11.78 6.63
CA PHE A 44 9.55 12.39 5.46
C PHE A 44 10.93 11.78 5.20
N ASN A 45 11.03 10.94 4.17
CA ASN A 45 12.31 10.49 3.62
C ASN A 45 12.92 11.60 2.71
N SER A 46 13.83 11.24 1.82
CA SER A 46 14.47 12.10 0.81
C SER A 46 13.51 13.03 0.05
N ILE A 47 12.24 12.64 -0.16
CA ILE A 47 11.22 13.51 -0.80
C ILE A 47 10.75 14.66 0.11
N GLY A 48 11.14 14.64 1.38
CA GLY A 48 10.76 15.59 2.41
C GLY A 48 11.19 17.01 2.10
N ILE A 49 12.42 17.19 1.61
CA ILE A 49 12.92 18.51 1.23
C ILE A 49 12.02 19.09 0.13
N GLN A 50 11.74 18.30 -0.92
CA GLN A 50 10.88 18.69 -2.03
C GLN A 50 9.42 18.94 -1.59
N SER A 51 8.90 18.13 -0.68
CA SER A 51 7.47 18.14 -0.31
C SER A 51 7.13 19.09 0.84
N SER A 52 8.11 19.52 1.63
CA SER A 52 7.92 20.24 2.90
C SER A 52 7.08 21.51 2.77
N GLY A 53 7.32 22.33 1.74
CA GLY A 53 6.56 23.56 1.51
C GLY A 53 5.07 23.30 1.27
N GLY A 54 4.77 22.31 0.42
CA GLY A 54 3.38 21.90 0.15
C GLY A 54 2.70 21.26 1.35
N ALA A 55 3.40 20.37 2.07
CA ALA A 55 2.89 19.72 3.27
C ALA A 55 2.57 20.73 4.38
N GLY A 56 3.43 21.74 4.58
CA GLY A 56 3.18 22.83 5.54
C GLY A 56 1.96 23.67 5.18
N LEU A 57 1.78 24.02 3.89
CA LEU A 57 0.60 24.75 3.42
C LEU A 57 -0.70 23.94 3.65
N VAL A 58 -0.67 22.64 3.34
CA VAL A 58 -1.82 21.76 3.55
C VAL A 58 -2.16 21.67 5.03
N LEU A 59 -1.17 21.39 5.89
CA LEU A 59 -1.42 21.18 7.31
C LEU A 59 -1.86 22.46 8.03
N SER A 60 -1.26 23.61 7.70
CA SER A 60 -1.68 24.91 8.26
C SER A 60 -3.12 25.25 7.91
N LYS A 61 -3.55 25.04 6.66
CA LYS A 61 -4.94 25.22 6.24
C LYS A 61 -5.87 24.22 6.92
N TRP A 62 -5.42 22.97 7.10
CA TRP A 62 -6.20 21.95 7.79
C TRP A 62 -6.43 22.31 9.27
N ILE A 63 -5.39 22.72 9.98
CA ILE A 63 -5.49 23.19 11.37
C ILE A 63 -6.45 24.38 11.47
N LYS A 64 -6.34 25.35 10.55
CA LYS A 64 -7.19 26.56 10.55
C LYS A 64 -8.66 26.27 10.25
N ASN A 65 -8.94 25.44 9.24
CA ASN A 65 -10.29 25.28 8.68
C ASN A 65 -11.00 24.00 9.17
N GLY A 66 -10.31 23.11 9.88
CA GLY A 66 -10.85 21.84 10.36
C GLY A 66 -10.88 20.71 9.32
N HIS A 67 -10.58 20.99 8.05
CA HIS A 67 -10.53 20.00 6.97
C HIS A 67 -9.35 20.28 6.00
N PRO A 68 -8.83 19.26 5.29
CA PRO A 68 -7.75 19.49 4.34
C PRO A 68 -8.24 20.33 3.15
N PRO A 69 -7.39 21.16 2.54
CA PRO A 69 -7.76 22.02 1.41
C PRO A 69 -7.87 21.27 0.07
N MET A 70 -7.54 19.98 0.03
CA MET A 70 -7.55 19.10 -1.14
C MET A 70 -7.58 17.64 -0.68
N ASP A 71 -7.73 16.69 -1.61
CA ASP A 71 -7.61 15.27 -1.27
C ASP A 71 -6.17 14.93 -0.85
N VAL A 72 -6.06 14.38 0.35
CA VAL A 72 -4.79 13.93 0.96
C VAL A 72 -4.90 12.51 1.48
N SER A 73 -5.91 11.74 1.06
CA SER A 73 -6.16 10.37 1.50
C SER A 73 -4.92 9.46 1.46
N GLY A 74 -4.08 9.62 0.42
CA GLY A 74 -2.83 8.87 0.28
C GLY A 74 -1.71 9.25 1.26
N MET A 75 -1.84 10.36 1.97
CA MET A 75 -0.88 10.94 2.91
C MET A 75 -1.46 11.07 4.32
N ASP A 76 -2.78 10.96 4.46
CA ASP A 76 -3.50 10.99 5.73
C ASP A 76 -2.94 9.92 6.67
N ILE A 77 -2.64 10.29 7.91
CA ILE A 77 -2.16 9.35 8.92
C ILE A 77 -3.18 8.25 9.23
N ARG A 78 -4.47 8.52 9.07
CA ARG A 78 -5.57 7.57 9.33
C ARG A 78 -5.64 6.42 8.33
N ARG A 79 -4.85 6.45 7.24
CA ARG A 79 -4.73 5.31 6.31
C ARG A 79 -3.98 4.13 6.92
N ILE A 80 -3.21 4.36 7.98
CA ILE A 80 -2.37 3.35 8.63
C ILE A 80 -3.12 2.70 9.77
N HIS A 81 -3.10 1.37 9.79
CA HIS A 81 -3.67 0.59 10.89
C HIS A 81 -2.63 0.33 11.99
N PRO A 82 -3.06 0.16 13.26
CA PRO A 82 -2.15 -0.08 14.38
C PRO A 82 -1.17 -1.26 14.17
N PHE A 83 -1.56 -2.32 13.46
CA PHE A 83 -0.65 -3.45 13.21
C PHE A 83 0.53 -3.07 12.30
N GLN A 84 0.41 -2.01 11.49
CA GLN A 84 1.46 -1.57 10.57
C GLN A 84 2.54 -0.75 11.27
N SER A 85 2.36 -0.40 12.55
CA SER A 85 3.40 0.21 13.39
C SER A 85 4.24 -0.81 14.17
N VAL A 86 3.90 -2.11 14.08
CA VAL A 86 4.69 -3.18 14.69
C VAL A 86 6.08 -3.22 14.05
N LYS A 87 7.13 -3.27 14.87
CA LYS A 87 8.53 -3.16 14.41
C LYS A 87 8.91 -4.15 13.30
N SER A 88 8.46 -5.39 13.38
CA SER A 88 8.72 -6.40 12.35
C SER A 88 8.03 -6.04 11.02
N TYR A 89 6.77 -5.61 11.06
CA TYR A 89 6.05 -5.14 9.88
C TYR A 89 6.77 -3.97 9.21
N VAL A 90 7.13 -2.95 10.01
CA VAL A 90 7.85 -1.77 9.51
C VAL A 90 9.17 -2.17 8.90
N ARG A 91 10.00 -2.95 9.62
CA ARG A 91 11.31 -3.40 9.13
C ARG A 91 11.18 -4.11 7.79
N ASP A 92 10.31 -5.12 7.71
CA ASP A 92 10.24 -6.00 6.54
C ASP A 92 9.65 -5.23 5.33
N ARG A 93 8.56 -4.46 5.54
CA ARG A 93 7.89 -3.72 4.45
C ARG A 93 8.68 -2.51 3.98
N VAL A 94 9.33 -1.77 4.87
CA VAL A 94 10.17 -0.63 4.48
C VAL A 94 11.36 -1.08 3.64
N SER A 95 12.01 -2.19 4.03
CA SER A 95 13.13 -2.74 3.25
C SER A 95 12.73 -3.09 1.82
N GLU A 96 11.56 -3.70 1.63
CA GLU A 96 11.02 -3.95 0.28
C GLU A 96 10.72 -2.64 -0.46
N SER A 97 9.88 -1.78 0.12
CA SER A 97 9.39 -0.59 -0.59
C SER A 97 10.51 0.39 -0.96
N LEU A 98 11.54 0.53 -0.11
CA LEU A 98 12.73 1.31 -0.42
C LEU A 98 13.56 0.70 -1.56
N GLY A 99 13.73 -0.63 -1.56
CA GLY A 99 14.45 -1.33 -2.63
C GLY A 99 13.79 -1.18 -4.00
N LEU A 100 12.49 -0.89 -4.04
CA LEU A 100 11.71 -0.72 -5.26
C LEU A 100 11.70 0.69 -5.83
N LEU A 101 12.33 1.67 -5.17
CA LEU A 101 12.24 3.09 -5.54
C LEU A 101 12.60 3.37 -7.01
N TYR A 102 13.60 2.66 -7.55
CA TYR A 102 14.03 2.76 -8.95
C TYR A 102 13.72 1.50 -9.77
N ALA A 103 12.96 0.57 -9.21
CA ALA A 103 12.53 -0.62 -9.92
C ALA A 103 11.43 -0.28 -10.95
N MET A 104 11.13 -1.25 -11.81
CA MET A 104 9.99 -1.13 -12.71
C MET A 104 8.69 -1.08 -11.89
N HIS A 105 7.91 -0.02 -12.12
CA HIS A 105 6.63 0.19 -11.45
C HIS A 105 5.53 -0.56 -12.22
N TRP A 106 5.43 -1.86 -11.96
CA TRP A 106 4.47 -2.73 -12.63
C TRP A 106 3.03 -2.44 -12.18
N PRO A 107 2.07 -2.36 -13.11
CA PRO A 107 0.65 -2.35 -12.76
C PRO A 107 0.29 -3.58 -11.93
N TYR A 108 -0.49 -3.38 -10.86
CA TYR A 108 -0.97 -4.42 -9.95
C TYR A 108 0.10 -5.15 -9.12
N ARG A 109 1.35 -4.63 -9.06
CA ARG A 109 2.38 -5.21 -8.19
C ARG A 109 1.87 -5.37 -6.76
N GLN A 110 2.06 -6.55 -6.20
CA GLN A 110 1.74 -6.85 -4.82
C GLN A 110 3.01 -6.82 -3.98
N ALA A 111 2.88 -6.43 -2.71
CA ALA A 111 3.98 -6.56 -1.78
C ALA A 111 4.25 -8.04 -1.47
N GLU A 112 5.51 -8.39 -1.38
CA GLU A 112 5.97 -9.75 -1.07
C GLU A 112 6.23 -9.92 0.42
N THR A 113 6.55 -8.84 1.12
CA THR A 113 6.86 -8.84 2.56
C THR A 113 5.65 -8.45 3.42
N ALA A 114 5.73 -8.78 4.72
CA ALA A 114 4.74 -8.38 5.73
C ALA A 114 3.29 -8.76 5.35
N ARG A 115 3.10 -9.98 4.83
CA ARG A 115 1.83 -10.56 4.36
C ARG A 115 1.13 -11.40 5.42
N GLY A 116 -0.14 -11.73 5.20
CA GLY A 116 -0.89 -12.68 6.02
C GLY A 116 -1.32 -12.15 7.39
N VAL A 117 -1.31 -10.84 7.60
CA VAL A 117 -1.72 -10.20 8.87
C VAL A 117 -3.20 -10.47 9.16
N ARG A 118 -4.05 -10.42 8.13
CA ARG A 118 -5.49 -10.69 8.21
C ARG A 118 -5.91 -11.59 7.06
N ARG A 119 -6.73 -12.59 7.38
CA ARG A 119 -7.30 -13.54 6.42
C ARG A 119 -8.78 -13.67 6.71
N SER A 120 -9.59 -13.80 5.67
CA SER A 120 -11.01 -14.07 5.85
C SER A 120 -11.22 -15.50 6.37
N PRO A 121 -12.37 -15.81 7.00
CA PRO A 121 -12.71 -17.17 7.39
C PRO A 121 -12.67 -18.17 6.23
N ILE A 122 -12.88 -17.70 5.00
CA ILE A 122 -12.91 -18.54 3.81
C ILE A 122 -11.56 -18.61 3.06
N TYR A 123 -10.52 -17.95 3.55
CA TYR A 123 -9.20 -17.91 2.94
C TYR A 123 -8.63 -19.30 2.56
N PRO A 124 -8.71 -20.35 3.40
CA PRO A 124 -8.21 -21.67 3.04
C PRO A 124 -8.93 -22.24 1.81
N TYR A 125 -10.26 -22.08 1.74
CA TYR A 125 -11.06 -22.56 0.62
C TYR A 125 -10.74 -21.81 -0.67
N THR A 126 -10.63 -20.47 -0.61
CA THR A 126 -10.29 -19.68 -1.80
C THR A 126 -8.87 -19.99 -2.28
N ARG A 127 -7.93 -20.22 -1.36
CA ARG A 127 -6.56 -20.67 -1.70
C ARG A 127 -6.60 -22.01 -2.44
N ASP A 128 -7.36 -22.98 -1.93
CA ASP A 128 -7.45 -24.32 -2.52
C ASP A 128 -8.16 -24.29 -3.89
N LEU A 129 -8.99 -23.27 -4.15
CA LEU A 129 -9.55 -22.96 -5.47
C LEU A 129 -8.57 -22.24 -6.43
N GLY A 130 -7.32 -22.01 -6.02
CA GLY A 130 -6.32 -21.36 -6.86
C GLY A 130 -6.32 -19.83 -6.78
N ALA A 131 -6.86 -19.22 -5.73
CA ALA A 131 -6.81 -17.78 -5.54
C ALA A 131 -5.37 -17.24 -5.56
N VAL A 132 -5.16 -16.20 -6.34
CA VAL A 132 -3.96 -15.36 -6.32
C VAL A 132 -4.25 -14.13 -5.49
N PHE A 133 -3.57 -14.02 -4.34
CA PHE A 133 -3.91 -13.04 -3.32
C PHE A 133 -3.18 -11.71 -3.51
N GLY A 134 -3.94 -10.62 -3.47
CA GLY A 134 -3.43 -9.29 -3.20
C GLY A 134 -3.52 -8.91 -1.72
N GLU A 135 -2.75 -7.90 -1.32
CA GLU A 135 -2.79 -7.34 0.03
C GLU A 135 -3.38 -5.93 0.03
N VAL A 136 -4.36 -5.70 0.89
CA VAL A 136 -4.90 -4.37 1.16
C VAL A 136 -5.17 -4.23 2.65
N ASN A 137 -4.51 -3.29 3.32
CA ASN A 137 -4.68 -3.02 4.76
C ASN A 137 -4.55 -4.28 5.63
N GLY A 138 -3.58 -5.13 5.28
CA GLY A 138 -3.25 -6.39 5.95
C GLY A 138 -4.11 -7.57 5.53
N TRP A 139 -5.20 -7.34 4.77
CA TRP A 139 -6.07 -8.41 4.28
C TRP A 139 -5.50 -9.08 3.05
N GLU A 140 -5.45 -10.40 3.09
CA GLU A 140 -5.27 -11.26 1.92
C GLU A 140 -6.59 -11.37 1.15
N ARG A 141 -6.66 -10.75 -0.03
CA ARG A 141 -7.86 -10.73 -0.88
C ARG A 141 -7.63 -11.54 -2.15
N PRO A 142 -8.51 -12.48 -2.52
CA PRO A 142 -8.46 -13.11 -3.84
C PRO A 142 -8.63 -12.02 -4.91
N ASN A 143 -7.59 -11.77 -5.70
CA ASN A 143 -7.67 -10.81 -6.80
C ASN A 143 -8.19 -11.48 -8.08
N TRP A 144 -7.85 -12.76 -8.27
CA TRP A 144 -8.28 -13.62 -9.37
C TRP A 144 -7.99 -15.08 -9.01
N TYR A 145 -8.56 -16.03 -9.73
CA TYR A 145 -8.35 -17.47 -9.52
C TYR A 145 -7.62 -18.08 -10.71
N ALA A 146 -6.48 -18.71 -10.45
CA ALA A 146 -5.74 -19.44 -11.46
C ALA A 146 -6.54 -20.67 -11.93
N ARG A 147 -6.60 -20.85 -13.25
CA ARG A 147 -7.37 -21.92 -13.91
C ARG A 147 -6.63 -22.45 -15.13
N ASP A 148 -7.07 -23.60 -15.64
CA ASP A 148 -6.56 -24.20 -16.88
C ASP A 148 -5.01 -24.35 -16.92
N GLY A 149 -4.40 -24.67 -15.77
CA GLY A 149 -2.94 -24.86 -15.65
C GLY A 149 -2.13 -23.57 -15.56
N VAL A 150 -2.77 -22.39 -15.52
CA VAL A 150 -2.10 -21.12 -15.20
C VAL A 150 -1.51 -21.20 -13.80
N LYS A 151 -0.27 -20.74 -13.63
CA LYS A 151 0.37 -20.68 -12.31
C LYS A 151 -0.29 -19.60 -11.46
N PRO A 152 -0.51 -19.83 -10.14
CA PRO A 152 -1.12 -18.86 -9.24
C PRO A 152 -0.12 -17.77 -8.79
N GLU A 153 0.49 -17.08 -9.75
CA GLU A 153 1.47 -16.00 -9.53
C GLU A 153 1.25 -14.87 -10.54
N TYR A 154 1.76 -13.67 -10.25
CA TYR A 154 1.66 -12.54 -11.18
C TYR A 154 2.78 -12.60 -12.22
N GLU A 155 2.41 -12.53 -13.50
CA GLU A 155 3.34 -12.22 -14.59
C GLU A 155 3.13 -10.76 -15.01
N TYR A 156 4.01 -9.88 -14.53
CA TYR A 156 3.85 -8.45 -14.69
C TYR A 156 4.09 -7.99 -16.13
N SER A 157 3.22 -7.11 -16.59
CA SER A 157 3.30 -6.46 -17.91
C SER A 157 2.54 -5.13 -17.87
N TYR A 158 2.88 -4.22 -18.77
CA TYR A 158 2.08 -3.03 -19.07
C TYR A 158 0.90 -3.34 -20.00
N GLY A 159 0.92 -4.50 -20.68
CA GLY A 159 -0.19 -5.01 -21.47
C GLY A 159 -1.13 -5.90 -20.67
N ARG A 160 -1.85 -6.80 -21.36
CA ARG A 160 -2.63 -7.85 -20.70
C ARG A 160 -1.69 -8.79 -19.96
N GLN A 161 -1.97 -9.00 -18.68
CA GLN A 161 -1.23 -9.91 -17.80
C GLN A 161 -1.91 -11.29 -17.77
N ASN A 162 -1.23 -12.29 -17.21
CA ASN A 162 -1.68 -13.68 -17.15
C ASN A 162 -3.02 -13.88 -16.43
N TRP A 163 -3.42 -12.97 -15.54
CA TRP A 163 -4.71 -13.01 -14.87
C TRP A 163 -5.91 -12.67 -15.78
N PHE A 164 -5.68 -12.01 -16.93
CA PHE A 164 -6.76 -11.48 -17.76
C PHE A 164 -7.73 -12.56 -18.29
N PRO A 165 -7.26 -13.69 -18.87
CA PRO A 165 -8.16 -14.77 -19.29
C PRO A 165 -8.92 -15.42 -18.12
N CYS A 166 -8.33 -15.41 -16.92
CA CYS A 166 -8.98 -15.92 -15.71
C CYS A 166 -10.13 -14.99 -15.28
N ALA A 167 -9.87 -13.69 -15.23
CA ALA A 167 -10.87 -12.68 -14.91
C ALA A 167 -12.00 -12.62 -15.97
N ASP A 168 -11.69 -12.79 -17.26
CA ASP A 168 -12.70 -12.87 -18.32
C ASP A 168 -13.64 -14.08 -18.13
N TYR A 169 -13.09 -15.22 -17.71
CA TYR A 169 -13.91 -16.38 -17.35
C TYR A 169 -14.79 -16.08 -16.13
N GLU A 170 -14.22 -15.55 -15.05
CA GLU A 170 -14.97 -15.17 -13.84
C GLU A 170 -16.10 -14.19 -14.17
N ALA A 171 -15.84 -13.17 -14.99
CA ALA A 171 -16.84 -12.21 -15.44
C ALA A 171 -17.96 -12.88 -16.26
N LYS A 172 -17.64 -13.83 -17.14
CA LYS A 172 -18.65 -14.59 -17.89
C LYS A 172 -19.51 -15.46 -16.96
N GLN A 173 -18.90 -16.13 -15.98
CA GLN A 173 -19.65 -16.93 -15.00
C GLN A 173 -20.55 -16.04 -14.14
N LEU A 174 -20.11 -14.83 -13.78
CA LEU A 174 -20.95 -13.86 -13.08
C LEU A 174 -22.20 -13.49 -13.89
N MET A 175 -22.06 -13.35 -15.21
CA MET A 175 -23.15 -12.92 -16.09
C MET A 175 -24.17 -14.00 -16.40
N THR A 176 -23.75 -15.27 -16.46
CA THR A 176 -24.60 -16.38 -16.90
C THR A 176 -24.90 -17.38 -15.78
N ASN A 177 -24.31 -17.21 -14.60
CA ASN A 177 -24.39 -18.14 -13.49
C ASN A 177 -24.31 -17.39 -12.14
N CYS A 178 -23.92 -18.08 -11.07
CA CYS A 178 -23.71 -17.51 -9.74
C CYS A 178 -22.22 -17.38 -9.43
N ALA A 179 -21.84 -16.28 -8.76
CA ALA A 179 -20.50 -16.06 -8.27
C ALA A 179 -20.53 -15.63 -6.79
N PHE A 180 -19.50 -16.04 -6.05
CA PHE A 180 -19.31 -15.67 -4.66
C PHE A 180 -18.15 -14.68 -4.53
N PHE A 181 -18.36 -13.60 -3.79
CA PHE A 181 -17.32 -12.58 -3.53
C PHE A 181 -16.99 -12.51 -2.05
N ASP A 182 -15.70 -12.57 -1.72
CA ASP A 182 -15.23 -12.30 -0.37
C ASP A 182 -15.17 -10.79 -0.09
N GLN A 183 -16.17 -10.29 0.62
CA GLN A 183 -16.24 -8.88 1.06
C GLN A 183 -15.82 -8.70 2.53
N THR A 184 -15.12 -9.67 3.12
CA THR A 184 -14.68 -9.63 4.53
C THR A 184 -13.76 -8.44 4.81
N SER A 185 -12.99 -7.99 3.83
CA SER A 185 -12.05 -6.87 3.96
C SER A 185 -12.71 -5.48 4.06
N PHE A 186 -13.99 -5.35 3.72
CA PHE A 186 -14.68 -4.06 3.79
C PHE A 186 -14.75 -3.54 5.23
N ALA A 187 -14.65 -2.22 5.38
CA ALA A 187 -14.94 -1.55 6.63
C ALA A 187 -16.42 -1.79 7.00
N LYS A 188 -16.66 -2.16 8.25
CA LYS A 188 -17.99 -2.45 8.80
C LYS A 188 -18.15 -1.63 10.06
N TYR A 189 -19.22 -0.84 10.12
CA TYR A 189 -19.54 0.00 11.27
C TYR A 189 -20.93 -0.41 11.78
N SER A 190 -21.08 -0.56 13.10
CA SER A 190 -22.39 -0.57 13.76
C SER A 190 -22.54 0.77 14.48
N VAL A 191 -23.65 1.46 14.24
CA VAL A 191 -23.95 2.76 14.86
C VAL A 191 -25.30 2.60 15.53
N GLU A 192 -25.32 2.78 16.86
CA GLU A 192 -26.48 2.54 17.70
C GLU A 192 -26.57 3.66 18.75
N GLY A 193 -27.78 4.03 19.16
CA GLY A 193 -28.02 5.10 20.13
C GLY A 193 -29.23 5.95 19.77
N ARG A 194 -29.60 6.86 20.68
CA ARG A 194 -30.74 7.77 20.48
C ARG A 194 -30.52 8.74 19.32
N ASP A 195 -29.27 9.15 19.11
CA ASP A 195 -28.85 10.14 18.10
C ASP A 195 -28.04 9.48 16.97
N ALA A 196 -28.18 8.15 16.79
CA ALA A 196 -27.49 7.36 15.77
C ALA A 196 -28.02 7.57 14.35
#